data_AF-A0A9J6FCZ3-F1
#
_entry.id   AF-A0A9J6FCZ3-F1
#
_cell.length_a   1.000
_cell.length_b   1.000
_cell.length_c   1.000
_cell.angle_alpha   90.00
_cell.angle_beta   90.00
_cell.angle_gamma   90.00
#
_symmetry.space_group_name_H-M   'P 1'
#
loop_
_entity.id
_entity.type
_entity.pdbx_description
1 polymer ?
#
loop_
_entity_poly.entity_id
_entity_poly.type
_entity_poly.pdbx_seq_one_letter_code
_entity_poly.pdbx_strand_id
1 'polypeptide(L)'
;MTFIKTSETFGVWPVMRANTAYGLGFGSEANLAKFIAKFQERKEVARLAAHKAGNNGVAVRLAAEEPRSAQGAGDLHSSSHMRHAAAVASLPQTTAEAQLRYENDILKRALAQSSAYTKTFEEEESNIAAKEWKRQLHVLKEENAAMRARILDFEASGVGAGGAPDVSVVTERHLELAPLRASVDLLRRENKQKYGELEDLKQKLKDQMFKKAHNALMSYNKMLN
;
A
#
# COMPACT_ATOMS: atom_id res chain seq x y z
N MET A 1 17.57 0.86 -7.86
CA MET A 1 16.30 1.09 -7.13
C MET A 1 16.66 1.72 -5.79
N THR A 2 16.07 2.86 -5.45
CA THR A 2 16.49 3.69 -4.31
C THR A 2 15.28 3.94 -3.42
N PHE A 3 15.44 3.74 -2.11
CA PHE A 3 14.42 4.08 -1.12
C PHE A 3 14.77 5.42 -0.49
N ILE A 4 13.80 6.34 -0.44
CA ILE A 4 13.95 7.71 0.03
C ILE A 4 13.07 7.86 1.28
N LYS A 5 13.70 8.11 2.44
CA LYS A 5 12.98 8.44 3.68
C LYS A 5 12.46 9.89 3.56
N THR A 6 11.15 10.07 3.67
CA THR A 6 10.48 11.38 3.55
C THR A 6 9.89 11.86 4.87
N SER A 7 9.69 10.97 5.85
CA SER A 7 9.35 11.34 7.23
C SER A 7 9.93 10.33 8.25
N GLU A 8 9.66 10.53 9.54
CA GLU A 8 10.07 9.63 10.63
C GLU A 8 9.58 8.19 10.44
N THR A 9 8.38 8.02 9.86
CA THR A 9 7.72 6.73 9.71
C THR A 9 7.34 6.39 8.27
N PHE A 10 7.71 7.22 7.29
CA PHE A 10 7.31 7.06 5.90
C PHE A 10 8.50 7.17 4.94
N GLY A 11 8.46 6.37 3.87
CA GLY A 11 9.40 6.49 2.77
C GLY A 11 8.83 6.00 1.45
N VAL A 12 9.48 6.39 0.36
CA VAL A 12 9.01 6.20 -1.02
C VAL A 12 10.14 5.63 -1.87
N TRP A 13 9.82 4.79 -2.84
CA TRP A 13 10.77 4.38 -3.87
C TRP A 13 10.15 4.46 -5.27
N PRO A 14 10.83 5.09 -6.25
CA PRO A 14 10.37 5.09 -7.64
C PRO A 14 10.66 3.73 -8.29
N VAL A 15 9.69 3.24 -9.06
CA VAL A 15 9.82 2.07 -9.92
C VAL A 15 9.71 2.54 -11.37
N MET A 16 10.85 2.93 -11.95
CA MET A 16 10.91 3.50 -13.31
C MET A 16 10.27 2.59 -14.36
N ARG A 17 10.42 1.27 -14.22
CA ARG A 17 9.78 0.29 -15.12
C ARG A 17 8.25 0.35 -15.13
N ALA A 18 7.66 0.78 -14.03
CA ALA A 18 6.21 0.88 -13.86
C ALA A 18 5.71 2.34 -13.97
N ASN A 19 6.61 3.29 -14.25
CA ASN A 19 6.33 4.74 -14.21
C ASN A 19 5.52 5.16 -12.96
N THR A 20 5.82 4.55 -11.81
CA THR A 20 5.03 4.67 -10.58
C THR A 20 5.98 4.76 -9.38
N ALA A 21 5.61 5.53 -8.37
CA ALA A 21 6.29 5.55 -7.08
C ALA A 21 5.43 4.87 -6.00
N TYR A 22 6.04 4.01 -5.19
CA TYR A 22 5.35 3.35 -4.08
C TYR A 22 5.81 3.97 -2.76
N GLY A 23 4.86 4.25 -1.87
CA GLY A 23 5.10 4.74 -0.52
C GLY A 23 4.71 3.69 0.52
N LEU A 24 5.46 3.63 1.63
CA LEU A 24 5.20 2.73 2.74
C LEU A 24 5.35 3.45 4.08
N GLY A 25 4.31 3.36 4.92
CA GLY A 25 4.27 3.90 6.27
C GLY A 25 4.38 2.82 7.34
N PHE A 26 5.03 3.14 8.46
CA PHE A 26 5.25 2.24 9.58
C PHE A 26 4.67 2.82 10.88
N GLY A 27 4.31 1.95 11.83
CA GLY A 27 3.84 2.40 13.15
C GLY A 27 4.93 3.00 14.05
N SER A 28 6.21 2.91 13.67
CA SER A 28 7.33 3.49 14.42
C SER A 28 8.57 3.68 13.53
N GLU A 29 9.44 4.62 13.92
CA GLU A 29 10.71 4.87 13.22
C GLU A 29 11.61 3.62 13.20
N ALA A 30 11.64 2.87 14.30
CA ALA A 30 12.44 1.65 14.40
C ALA A 30 12.07 0.61 13.33
N ASN A 31 10.78 0.50 12.99
CA ASN A 31 10.32 -0.40 11.94
C ASN A 31 10.70 0.09 10.54
N LEU A 32 10.63 1.40 10.30
CA LEU A 32 11.13 2.01 9.06
C LEU A 32 12.64 1.78 8.91
N ALA A 33 13.43 2.00 9.96
CA ALA A 33 14.88 1.81 9.93
C ALA A 33 15.26 0.35 9.60
N LYS A 34 14.58 -0.63 10.22
CA LYS A 34 14.74 -2.06 9.89
C LYS A 34 14.40 -2.35 8.44
N PHE A 35 13.35 -1.74 7.91
CA PHE A 35 12.98 -1.90 6.50
C PHE A 35 14.04 -1.32 5.57
N ILE A 36 14.56 -0.12 5.84
CA ILE A 36 15.63 0.51 5.05
C ILE A 36 16.85 -0.41 4.97
N ALA A 37 17.27 -0.97 6.10
CA ALA A 37 18.41 -1.90 6.14
C ALA A 37 18.17 -3.14 5.25
N LYS A 38 17.01 -3.79 5.39
CA LYS A 38 16.64 -4.94 4.55
C LYS A 38 16.48 -4.59 3.07
N PHE A 39 15.99 -3.39 2.77
CA PHE A 39 15.85 -2.93 1.40
C PHE A 39 17.22 -2.81 0.71
N GLN A 40 18.23 -2.27 1.41
CA GLN A 40 19.59 -2.20 0.91
C GLN A 40 20.21 -3.59 0.73
N GLU A 41 19.99 -4.49 1.68
CA GLU A 41 20.44 -5.89 1.59
C GLU A 41 19.87 -6.58 0.33
N ARG A 42 18.54 -6.50 0.11
CA ARG A 42 17.89 -7.07 -1.07
C ARG A 42 18.34 -6.40 -2.37
N LYS A 43 18.61 -5.09 -2.34
CA LYS A 43 19.18 -4.35 -3.48
C LYS A 43 20.54 -4.93 -3.87
N GLU A 44 21.39 -5.23 -2.90
CA GLU A 44 22.73 -5.77 -3.15
C GLU A 44 22.68 -7.22 -3.65
N VAL A 45 21.81 -8.05 -3.08
CA VAL A 45 21.56 -9.42 -3.59
C VAL A 45 21.06 -9.38 -5.03
N ALA A 46 20.15 -8.46 -5.37
CA ALA A 46 19.67 -8.28 -6.74
C ALA A 46 20.77 -7.79 -7.68
N ARG A 47 21.69 -6.91 -7.21
CA ARG A 47 22.86 -6.47 -7.97
C ARG A 47 23.81 -7.64 -8.28
N LEU A 48 24.08 -8.49 -7.30
CA LEU A 48 24.91 -9.69 -7.46
C LEU A 48 24.26 -10.72 -8.40
N ALA A 49 22.94 -10.90 -8.31
CA ALA A 49 22.20 -11.77 -9.22
C ALA A 49 22.22 -11.24 -10.66
N ALA A 50 22.04 -9.92 -10.85
CA ALA A 50 22.17 -9.28 -12.15
C ALA A 50 23.60 -9.39 -12.72
N HIS A 51 24.64 -9.31 -11.87
CA HIS A 51 26.02 -9.51 -12.27
C HIS A 51 26.33 -10.96 -12.67
N LYS A 52 25.72 -11.95 -11.99
CA LYS A 52 25.81 -13.37 -12.39
C LYS A 52 25.06 -13.66 -13.69
N ALA A 53 23.91 -13.02 -13.92
CA ALA A 53 23.15 -13.13 -15.17
C ALA A 53 23.82 -12.37 -16.35
N GLY A 54 24.61 -11.33 -16.06
CA GLY A 54 25.30 -10.50 -17.05
C GLY A 54 26.54 -11.13 -17.69
N ASN A 55 26.99 -12.31 -17.25
CA ASN A 55 28.13 -13.00 -17.89
C ASN A 55 27.77 -13.68 -19.22
N ASN A 56 26.56 -13.49 -19.74
CA ASN A 56 26.11 -14.05 -21.02
C ASN A 56 25.33 -13.07 -21.92
N GLY A 57 25.52 -11.76 -21.77
CA GLY A 57 24.87 -10.81 -22.68
C GLY A 57 25.18 -9.34 -22.39
N VAL A 58 25.99 -8.75 -23.28
CA VAL A 58 26.21 -7.32 -23.59
C VAL A 58 25.64 -6.29 -22.60
N ALA A 59 26.52 -5.68 -21.81
CA ALA A 59 26.23 -4.58 -20.92
C ALA A 59 26.07 -3.25 -21.70
N VAL A 60 24.88 -2.66 -21.67
CA VAL A 60 24.71 -1.21 -21.89
C VAL A 60 24.70 -0.55 -20.52
N ARG A 61 25.82 0.10 -20.18
CA ARG A 61 25.95 1.00 -19.04
C ARG A 61 25.40 2.37 -19.47
N LEU A 62 24.30 2.82 -18.87
CA LEU A 62 23.92 4.24 -18.91
C LEU A 62 24.30 4.84 -17.56
N ALA A 63 25.37 5.61 -17.58
CA ALA A 63 25.93 6.32 -16.44
C ALA A 63 24.96 7.41 -15.97
N ALA A 64 24.88 7.55 -14.64
CA ALA A 64 24.23 8.64 -13.96
C ALA A 64 24.97 9.94 -14.21
N GLU A 65 24.24 10.99 -14.58
CA GLU A 65 24.75 12.35 -14.65
C GLU A 65 23.98 13.21 -13.62
N GLU A 66 24.72 13.57 -12.58
CA GLU A 66 24.42 14.65 -11.63
C GLU A 66 25.04 15.95 -12.18
N PRO A 67 24.31 17.08 -12.24
CA PRO A 67 24.97 18.39 -12.28
C PRO A 67 24.85 19.06 -10.91
N ARG A 68 26.03 19.21 -10.32
CA ARG A 68 26.34 20.00 -9.13
C ARG A 68 25.90 21.46 -9.29
N SER A 69 25.50 22.02 -8.16
CA SER A 69 25.29 23.44 -7.89
C SER A 69 26.46 24.32 -8.34
N ALA A 70 26.15 25.44 -9.00
CA ALA A 70 27.06 26.56 -9.18
C ALA A 70 26.50 27.78 -8.40
N GLN A 71 27.13 28.08 -7.27
CA GLN A 71 27.04 29.36 -6.57
C GLN A 71 28.29 30.20 -6.91
N GLY A 72 28.11 31.51 -7.07
CA GLY A 72 29.17 32.53 -7.18
C GLY A 72 28.72 33.68 -8.08
N ALA A 73 28.14 34.78 -7.59
CA ALA A 73 28.67 35.87 -6.75
C ALA A 73 29.20 37.08 -7.58
N GLY A 74 28.81 38.29 -7.14
CA GLY A 74 29.34 39.60 -7.58
C GLY A 74 28.46 40.30 -8.63
N ASP A 75 27.56 41.24 -8.33
CA ASP A 75 27.69 42.47 -7.54
C ASP A 75 28.68 43.48 -8.15
N LEU A 76 28.21 44.40 -9.01
CA LEU A 76 29.00 45.53 -9.52
C LEU A 76 28.10 46.74 -9.87
N HIS A 77 27.96 47.62 -8.87
CA HIS A 77 28.04 49.07 -8.90
C HIS A 77 27.45 49.88 -10.07
N SER A 78 26.47 50.68 -9.65
CA SER A 78 26.09 51.99 -10.21
C SER A 78 27.30 52.88 -10.51
N SER A 79 27.39 53.37 -11.75
CA SER A 79 28.17 54.57 -12.09
C SER A 79 27.26 55.51 -12.88
N SER A 80 26.98 56.66 -12.27
CA SER A 80 26.24 57.77 -12.85
C SER A 80 27.15 58.64 -13.76
N HIS A 81 26.52 59.57 -14.49
CA HIS A 81 27.10 60.65 -15.34
C HIS A 81 27.33 60.22 -16.81
N MET A 82 26.80 60.85 -17.86
CA MET A 82 26.32 62.21 -18.10
C MET A 82 25.21 62.23 -19.17
N ARG A 83 24.29 63.20 -19.03
CA ARG A 83 23.32 63.58 -20.06
C ARG A 83 24.06 64.35 -21.15
N HIS A 84 23.91 63.94 -22.41
CA HIS A 84 23.90 64.86 -23.54
C HIS A 84 22.86 64.38 -24.55
N ALA A 85 21.77 65.13 -24.64
CA ALA A 85 20.91 65.11 -25.80
C ALA A 85 21.68 65.74 -26.97
N ALA A 86 21.85 64.99 -28.04
CA ALA A 86 22.12 65.52 -29.36
C ALA A 86 21.58 64.52 -30.39
N ALA A 87 20.65 65.00 -31.21
CA ALA A 87 20.17 64.33 -32.40
C ALA A 87 21.35 63.85 -33.24
N VAL A 88 21.36 62.57 -33.62
CA VAL A 88 22.18 62.08 -34.73
C VAL A 88 21.27 61.36 -35.69
N ALA A 89 21.23 61.94 -36.87
CA ALA A 89 20.50 61.56 -38.05
C ALA A 89 20.74 60.09 -38.44
N SER A 90 19.75 59.54 -39.12
CA SER A 90 19.81 58.35 -39.95
C SER A 90 21.12 58.25 -40.75
N LEU A 91 21.95 57.23 -40.47
CA LEU A 91 23.00 56.74 -41.36
C LEU A 91 22.53 55.45 -42.05
N PRO A 92 23.02 55.16 -43.27
CA PRO A 92 22.52 54.07 -44.11
C PRO A 92 22.86 52.71 -43.49
N GLN A 93 21.83 51.98 -43.07
CA GLN A 93 21.97 50.64 -42.52
C GLN A 93 22.48 49.67 -43.59
N THR A 94 23.49 48.88 -43.25
CA THR A 94 23.87 47.74 -44.07
C THR A 94 22.75 46.70 -44.03
N THR A 95 22.52 45.98 -45.13
CA THR A 95 21.47 44.95 -45.25
C THR A 95 21.54 43.91 -44.12
N ALA A 96 22.73 43.63 -43.61
CA ALA A 96 22.96 42.74 -42.47
C ALA A 96 22.38 43.27 -41.15
N GLU A 97 22.48 44.58 -40.88
CA GLU A 97 21.88 45.18 -39.68
C GLU A 97 20.35 45.19 -39.74
N ALA A 98 19.77 45.39 -40.93
CA ALA A 98 18.32 45.32 -41.12
C ALA A 98 17.80 43.89 -40.90
N GLN A 99 18.52 42.89 -41.41
CA GLN A 99 18.21 41.47 -41.23
C GLN A 99 18.26 41.08 -39.74
N LEU A 100 19.32 41.46 -39.03
CA LEU A 100 19.47 41.16 -37.59
C LEU A 100 18.37 41.81 -36.75
N ARG A 101 17.91 43.01 -37.10
CA ARG A 101 16.77 43.66 -36.42
C ARG A 101 15.47 42.90 -36.66
N TYR A 102 15.23 42.46 -37.89
CA TYR A 102 14.06 41.67 -38.23
C TYR A 102 14.04 40.33 -37.48
N GLU A 103 15.16 39.61 -37.47
CA GLU A 103 15.31 38.35 -36.72
C GLU A 103 15.15 38.57 -35.21
N ASN A 104 15.69 39.67 -34.67
CA ASN A 104 15.52 40.03 -33.27
C ASN A 104 14.05 40.30 -32.91
N ASP A 105 13.30 40.96 -33.80
CA ASP A 105 11.87 41.22 -33.61
C ASP A 105 11.02 39.94 -33.71
N ILE A 106 11.38 39.01 -34.60
CA ILE A 106 10.78 37.68 -34.67
C ILE A 106 11.04 36.92 -33.36
N LEU A 107 12.29 36.89 -32.88
CA LEU A 107 12.66 36.21 -31.64
C LEU A 107 11.97 36.83 -30.42
N LYS A 108 11.83 38.15 -30.35
CA LYS A 108 11.06 38.83 -29.30
C LYS A 108 9.59 38.42 -29.32
N ARG A 109 8.97 38.33 -30.49
CA ARG A 109 7.58 37.84 -30.61
C ARG A 109 7.45 36.38 -30.20
N ALA A 110 8.39 35.52 -30.61
CA ALA A 110 8.41 34.12 -30.23
C ALA A 110 8.60 33.93 -28.72
N LEU A 111 9.48 34.73 -28.10
CA LEU A 111 9.71 34.71 -26.65
C LEU A 111 8.47 35.17 -25.89
N ALA A 112 7.84 36.27 -26.33
CA ALA A 112 6.59 36.76 -25.76
C ALA A 112 5.48 35.71 -25.86
N GLN A 113 5.34 35.05 -27.01
CA GLN A 113 4.40 33.94 -27.20
C GLN A 113 4.71 32.76 -26.27
N SER A 114 5.97 32.30 -26.18
CA SER A 114 6.32 31.18 -25.29
C SER A 114 6.09 31.51 -23.81
N SER A 115 6.33 32.76 -23.40
CA SER A 115 6.08 33.22 -22.04
C SER A 115 4.58 33.28 -21.71
N ALA A 116 3.74 33.60 -22.70
CA ALA A 116 2.28 33.56 -22.55
C ALA A 116 1.79 32.10 -22.42
N TYR A 117 2.28 31.19 -23.25
CA TYR A 117 1.96 29.76 -23.16
C TYR A 117 2.39 29.13 -21.84
N THR A 118 3.58 29.50 -21.34
CA THR A 118 4.08 29.01 -20.05
C THR A 118 3.15 29.45 -18.92
N LYS A 119 2.73 30.73 -18.91
CA LYS A 119 1.80 31.24 -17.89
C LYS A 119 0.42 30.58 -17.97
N THR A 120 -0.14 30.42 -19.18
CA THR A 120 -1.45 29.76 -19.32
C THR A 120 -1.37 28.29 -18.91
N PHE A 121 -0.25 27.62 -19.17
CA PHE A 121 -0.05 26.23 -18.78
C PHE A 121 0.09 26.08 -17.26
N GLU A 122 0.86 26.94 -16.60
CA GLU A 122 0.98 26.98 -15.14
C GLU A 122 -0.36 27.28 -14.45
N GLU A 123 -1.14 28.21 -15.00
CA GLU A 123 -2.49 28.54 -14.52
C GLU A 123 -3.48 27.38 -14.71
N GLU A 124 -3.42 26.68 -15.84
CA GLU A 124 -4.27 25.50 -16.12
C GLU A 124 -3.95 24.34 -15.18
N GLU A 125 -2.66 24.05 -14.95
CA GLU A 125 -2.23 22.98 -14.05
C GLU A 125 -2.65 23.27 -12.60
N SER A 126 -2.46 24.51 -12.14
CA SER A 126 -2.93 24.98 -10.82
C SER A 126 -4.46 24.88 -10.68
N ASN A 127 -5.21 25.25 -11.73
CA ASN A 127 -6.67 25.14 -11.73
C ASN A 127 -7.16 23.68 -11.69
N ILE A 128 -6.49 22.76 -12.39
CA ILE A 128 -6.80 21.33 -12.34
C ILE A 128 -6.52 20.77 -10.95
N ALA A 129 -5.36 21.08 -10.37
CA ALA A 129 -5.00 20.67 -9.01
C ALA A 129 -6.02 21.20 -7.97
N ALA A 130 -6.44 22.46 -8.09
CA ALA A 130 -7.44 23.07 -7.23
C ALA A 130 -8.83 22.40 -7.37
N LYS A 131 -9.22 22.02 -8.59
CA LYS A 131 -10.46 21.28 -8.85
C LYS A 131 -10.42 19.88 -8.23
N GLU A 132 -9.31 19.16 -8.39
CA GLU A 132 -9.17 17.81 -7.83
C GLU A 132 -9.13 17.84 -6.29
N TRP A 133 -8.43 18.81 -5.69
CA TRP A 133 -8.48 19.01 -4.23
C TRP A 133 -9.88 19.31 -3.71
N LYS A 134 -10.65 20.15 -4.41
CA LYS A 134 -12.05 20.42 -4.06
C LYS A 134 -12.91 19.16 -4.16
N ARG A 135 -12.69 18.32 -5.19
CA ARG A 135 -13.40 17.05 -5.36
C ARG A 135 -13.08 16.09 -4.22
N GLN A 136 -11.82 15.94 -3.84
CA GLN A 136 -11.40 15.09 -2.72
C GLN A 136 -11.99 15.58 -1.40
N LEU A 137 -11.99 16.90 -1.17
CA LEU A 137 -12.62 17.48 0.02
C LEU A 137 -14.13 17.21 0.07
N HIS A 138 -14.82 17.23 -1.09
CA HIS A 138 -16.23 16.89 -1.17
C HIS A 138 -16.48 15.43 -0.77
N VAL A 139 -15.71 14.50 -1.35
CA VAL A 139 -15.81 13.07 -1.04
C VAL A 139 -15.57 12.82 0.44
N LEU A 140 -14.52 13.43 1.03
CA LEU A 140 -14.23 13.27 2.46
C LEU A 140 -15.31 13.87 3.36
N LYS A 141 -16.01 14.93 2.92
CA LYS A 141 -17.17 15.49 3.63
C LYS A 141 -18.37 14.56 3.57
N GLU A 142 -18.64 13.97 2.42
CA GLU A 142 -19.72 12.98 2.25
C GLU A 142 -19.43 11.71 3.06
N GLU A 143 -18.20 11.20 3.04
CA GLU A 143 -17.79 10.06 3.85
C GLU A 143 -17.89 10.37 5.34
N ASN A 144 -17.50 11.58 5.78
CA ASN A 144 -17.71 12.01 7.17
C ASN A 144 -19.20 12.08 7.53
N ALA A 145 -20.04 12.63 6.65
CA ALA A 145 -21.48 12.70 6.87
C ALA A 145 -22.10 11.31 6.94
N ALA A 146 -21.68 10.39 6.06
CA ALA A 146 -22.12 9.00 6.06
C ALA A 146 -21.65 8.25 7.31
N MET A 147 -20.42 8.46 7.77
CA MET A 147 -19.93 7.90 9.03
C MET A 147 -20.71 8.44 10.23
N ARG A 148 -20.98 9.74 10.28
CA ARG A 148 -21.81 10.35 11.32
C ARG A 148 -23.23 9.80 11.31
N ALA A 149 -23.83 9.60 10.14
CA ALA A 149 -25.15 8.97 10.00
C ALA A 149 -25.12 7.52 10.50
N ARG A 150 -24.11 6.72 10.11
CA ARG A 150 -23.95 5.35 10.62
C ARG A 150 -23.76 5.30 12.13
N ILE A 151 -22.97 6.20 12.71
CA ILE A 151 -22.79 6.30 14.16
C ILE A 151 -24.13 6.61 14.83
N LEU A 152 -24.89 7.57 14.29
CA LEU A 152 -26.20 7.92 14.81
C LEU A 152 -27.20 6.75 14.68
N ASP A 153 -27.16 5.99 13.59
CA ASP A 153 -27.96 4.76 13.43
C ASP A 153 -27.55 3.68 14.44
N PHE A 154 -26.25 3.50 14.71
CA PHE A 154 -25.75 2.58 15.73
C PHE A 154 -26.10 3.02 17.16
N GLU A 155 -26.08 4.33 17.43
CA GLU A 155 -26.51 4.91 18.70
C GLU A 155 -28.03 4.78 18.90
N ALA A 156 -28.82 5.02 17.85
CA ALA A 156 -30.28 4.83 17.84
C ALA A 156 -30.68 3.35 17.92
N SER A 157 -29.84 2.45 17.39
CA SER A 157 -29.99 0.99 17.52
C SER A 157 -29.59 0.46 18.91
N GLY A 158 -29.27 1.34 19.87
CA GLY A 158 -29.15 0.99 21.28
C GLY A 158 -27.83 0.31 21.68
N VAL A 159 -26.77 0.38 20.86
CA VAL A 159 -25.46 -0.25 21.20
C VAL A 159 -24.40 0.78 21.63
N GLY A 160 -24.69 2.08 21.54
CA GLY A 160 -23.63 3.10 21.51
C GLY A 160 -23.43 4.00 22.74
N ALA A 161 -24.34 4.05 23.72
CA ALA A 161 -24.22 5.02 24.81
C ALA A 161 -24.74 4.48 26.16
N GLY A 162 -23.86 3.86 26.95
CA GLY A 162 -24.01 3.78 28.41
C GLY A 162 -25.22 3.05 29.02
N GLY A 163 -26.00 2.31 28.23
CA GLY A 163 -27.11 1.47 28.69
C GLY A 163 -26.89 0.02 28.23
N ALA A 164 -27.35 -0.94 29.03
CA ALA A 164 -27.21 -2.39 28.84
C ALA A 164 -27.37 -2.89 27.38
N PRO A 165 -26.68 -3.97 26.97
CA PRO A 165 -26.83 -4.54 25.63
C PRO A 165 -28.31 -4.89 25.40
N ASP A 166 -28.83 -4.57 24.20
CA ASP A 166 -30.21 -4.84 23.82
C ASP A 166 -30.62 -6.27 24.23
N VAL A 167 -31.37 -6.32 25.32
CA VAL A 167 -31.74 -7.55 26.02
C VAL A 167 -32.54 -8.43 25.06
N SER A 168 -33.23 -7.85 24.07
CA SER A 168 -34.03 -8.58 23.09
C SER A 168 -33.21 -9.55 22.24
N VAL A 169 -32.21 -9.07 21.51
CA VAL A 169 -31.40 -9.91 20.60
C VAL A 169 -30.53 -10.90 21.36
N VAL A 170 -30.02 -10.49 22.53
CA VAL A 170 -29.23 -11.36 23.40
C VAL A 170 -30.13 -12.44 24.00
N THR A 171 -31.33 -12.12 24.50
CA THR A 171 -32.25 -13.12 25.07
C THR A 171 -32.76 -14.10 24.02
N GLU A 172 -33.07 -13.64 22.81
CA GLU A 172 -33.50 -14.51 21.71
C GLU A 172 -32.40 -15.52 21.33
N ARG A 173 -31.16 -15.06 21.15
CA ARG A 173 -30.00 -15.95 20.92
C ARG A 173 -29.77 -16.90 22.09
N HIS A 174 -29.96 -16.46 23.34
CA HIS A 174 -29.81 -17.33 24.51
C HIS A 174 -30.91 -18.40 24.58
N LEU A 175 -32.14 -18.07 24.19
CA LEU A 175 -33.26 -19.02 24.12
C LEU A 175 -33.07 -20.07 23.04
N GLU A 176 -32.46 -19.73 21.90
CA GLU A 176 -32.14 -20.71 20.85
C GLU A 176 -30.91 -21.59 21.21
N LEU A 177 -29.90 -21.02 21.87
CA LEU A 177 -28.67 -21.75 22.20
C LEU A 177 -28.85 -22.76 23.34
N ALA A 178 -29.76 -22.51 24.29
CA ALA A 178 -30.01 -23.39 25.43
C ALA A 178 -30.50 -24.81 25.04
N PRO A 179 -31.55 -24.99 24.21
CA PRO A 179 -32.00 -26.33 23.81
C PRO A 179 -30.98 -27.04 22.91
N LEU A 180 -30.25 -26.31 22.07
CA LEU A 180 -29.18 -26.89 21.24
C LEU A 180 -28.04 -27.44 22.10
N ARG A 181 -27.62 -26.72 23.14
CA ARG A 181 -26.60 -27.20 24.10
C ARG A 181 -27.10 -28.43 24.86
N ALA A 182 -28.34 -28.43 25.33
CA ALA A 182 -28.94 -29.57 26.01
C ALA A 182 -29.01 -30.82 25.09
N SER A 183 -29.35 -30.62 23.82
CA SER A 183 -29.37 -31.68 22.79
C SER A 183 -27.97 -32.25 22.53
N VAL A 184 -26.94 -31.40 22.40
CA VAL A 184 -25.54 -31.83 22.24
C VAL A 184 -25.09 -32.66 23.45
N ASP A 185 -25.44 -32.25 24.67
CA ASP A 185 -25.08 -33.00 25.87
C ASP A 185 -25.80 -34.34 25.96
N LEU A 186 -27.07 -34.41 25.54
CA LEU A 186 -27.82 -35.67 25.46
C LEU A 186 -27.18 -36.63 24.46
N LEU A 187 -26.91 -36.17 23.24
CA LEU A 187 -26.27 -36.97 22.19
C LEU A 187 -24.86 -37.43 22.59
N ARG A 188 -24.12 -36.62 23.36
CA ARG A 188 -22.82 -37.03 23.93
C ARG A 188 -22.97 -38.15 24.95
N ARG A 189 -23.97 -38.09 25.85
CA ARG A 189 -24.24 -39.16 26.82
C ARG A 189 -24.68 -40.44 26.12
N GLU A 190 -25.58 -40.36 25.16
CA GLU A 190 -26.04 -41.52 24.39
C GLU A 190 -24.90 -42.18 23.61
N ASN A 191 -24.05 -41.40 22.94
CA ASN A 191 -22.86 -41.94 22.28
C ASN A 191 -21.94 -42.64 23.29
N LYS A 192 -21.65 -42.00 24.43
CA LYS A 192 -20.82 -42.60 25.48
C LYS A 192 -21.39 -43.93 25.97
N GLN A 193 -22.71 -44.01 26.16
CA GLN A 193 -23.39 -45.24 26.55
C GLN A 193 -23.27 -46.32 25.47
N LYS A 194 -23.56 -45.98 24.21
CA LYS A 194 -23.44 -46.91 23.07
C LYS A 194 -22.01 -47.44 22.91
N TYR A 195 -20.99 -46.60 23.09
CA TYR A 195 -19.59 -47.03 23.07
C TYR A 195 -19.28 -48.01 24.22
N GLY A 196 -19.82 -47.78 25.42
CA GLY A 196 -19.69 -48.71 26.55
C GLY A 196 -20.34 -50.06 26.27
N GLU A 197 -21.59 -50.06 25.80
CA GLU A 197 -22.33 -51.28 25.44
C GLU A 197 -21.61 -52.08 24.33
N LEU A 198 -21.04 -51.38 23.35
CA LEU A 198 -20.29 -52.01 22.27
C LEU A 198 -19.01 -52.68 22.78
N GLU A 199 -18.28 -52.07 23.71
CA GLU A 199 -17.09 -52.68 24.30
C GLU A 199 -17.45 -53.88 25.19
N ASP A 200 -18.54 -53.80 25.96
CA ASP A 200 -19.05 -54.92 26.76
C ASP A 200 -19.45 -56.12 25.87
N LEU A 201 -20.15 -55.87 24.77
CA LEU A 201 -20.54 -56.91 23.81
C LEU A 201 -19.33 -57.54 23.13
N LYS A 202 -18.34 -56.73 22.76
CA LYS A 202 -17.08 -57.19 22.18
C LYS A 202 -16.28 -58.06 23.17
N GLN A 203 -16.24 -57.68 24.45
CA GLN A 203 -15.62 -58.49 25.50
C GLN A 203 -16.35 -59.81 25.70
N LYS A 204 -17.69 -59.79 25.79
CA LYS A 204 -18.51 -61.02 25.87
C LYS A 204 -18.28 -61.95 24.68
N LEU A 205 -18.18 -61.41 23.47
CA LEU A 205 -17.89 -62.20 22.26
C LEU A 205 -16.51 -62.87 22.34
N LYS A 206 -15.49 -62.13 22.78
CA LYS A 206 -14.13 -62.66 22.99
C LYS A 206 -14.12 -63.78 24.02
N ASP A 207 -14.82 -63.62 25.14
CA ASP A 207 -14.91 -64.64 26.19
C ASP A 207 -15.64 -65.89 25.70
N GLN A 208 -16.71 -65.73 24.91
CA GLN A 208 -17.41 -66.85 24.27
C GLN A 208 -16.50 -67.61 23.29
N MET A 209 -15.72 -66.89 22.48
CA MET A 209 -14.77 -67.52 21.57
C MET A 209 -13.69 -68.31 22.33
N PHE A 210 -13.15 -67.75 23.42
CA PHE A 210 -12.18 -68.43 24.27
C PHE A 210 -12.76 -69.70 24.90
N LYS A 211 -13.99 -69.62 25.45
CA LYS A 211 -14.69 -70.79 26.03
C LYS A 211 -14.92 -71.88 24.97
N LYS A 212 -15.35 -71.51 23.77
CA LYS A 212 -15.54 -72.48 22.66
C LYS A 212 -14.23 -73.15 22.27
N ALA A 213 -13.14 -72.39 22.14
CA ALA A 213 -11.82 -72.93 21.82
C ALA A 213 -11.29 -73.87 22.92
N HIS A 214 -11.43 -73.47 24.19
CA HIS A 214 -11.07 -74.31 25.32
C HIS A 214 -11.85 -75.62 25.34
N ASN A 215 -13.17 -75.57 25.18
CA ASN A 215 -14.02 -76.76 25.15
C ASN A 215 -13.67 -77.70 23.99
N ALA A 216 -13.37 -77.15 22.79
CA ALA A 216 -12.93 -77.94 21.65
C ALA A 216 -11.60 -78.66 21.92
N LEU A 217 -10.63 -77.97 22.55
CA LEU A 217 -9.34 -78.54 22.91
C LEU A 217 -9.47 -79.63 23.99
N MET A 218 -10.32 -79.41 24.99
CA MET A 218 -10.59 -80.42 26.01
C MET A 218 -11.29 -81.66 25.42
N SER A 219 -12.22 -81.48 24.49
CA SER A 219 -12.87 -82.57 23.77
C SER A 219 -11.88 -83.37 22.92
N TYR A 220 -10.99 -82.68 22.20
CA TYR A 220 -9.94 -83.31 21.40
C TYR A 220 -8.97 -84.14 22.26
N ASN A 221 -8.48 -83.59 23.38
CA ASN A 221 -7.61 -84.31 24.30
C ASN A 221 -8.28 -85.55 24.91
N LYS A 222 -9.60 -85.49 25.15
CA LYS A 222 -10.37 -86.64 25.64
C LYS A 222 -10.51 -87.75 24.59
N MET A 223 -10.47 -87.42 23.29
CA MET A 223 -10.52 -88.43 22.21
C MET A 223 -9.16 -89.10 21.96
N LEU A 224 -8.06 -88.50 22.42
CA LEU A 224 -6.69 -89.02 22.22
C LEU A 224 -6.18 -89.94 23.34
N ASN A 225 -6.81 -89.91 24.53
CA ASN A 225 -6.50 -90.78 25.66
C ASN A 225 -7.57 -91.87 25.82
#